data_AF-A0AAD0RQA2-F1
#
_entry.id   AF-A0AAD0RQA2-F1
#
_cell.length_a   1.000
_cell.length_b   1.000
_cell.length_c   1.000
_cell.angle_alpha   90.00
_cell.angle_beta   90.00
_cell.angle_gamma   90.00
#
_symmetry.space_group_name_H-M   'P 1'
#
loop_
_entity.id
_entity.type
_entity.pdbx_description
1 polymer ?
#
loop_
_entity_poly.entity_id
_entity_poly.type
_entity_poly.pdbx_seq_one_letter_code
_entity_poly.pdbx_strand_id
1 'polypeptide(L)' 'MNGWEKTADDTREWRGYSVVKYGHGASGDPIYRAFTPEGAMLSVGAGPAQDHMARCEEHYANTSKKGQ' A
#
# COMPACT_ATOMS: atom_id res chain seq x y z
N MET A 1 21.07 -6.19 -10.42
CA MET A 1 19.88 -5.31 -10.52
C MET A 1 19.61 -4.81 -9.10
N ASN A 2 19.88 -3.53 -8.81
CA ASN A 2 19.82 -2.95 -7.46
C ASN A 2 18.58 -2.04 -7.32
N GLY A 3 17.39 -2.57 -7.61
CA GLY A 3 16.15 -1.81 -7.62
C GLY A 3 15.08 -2.49 -6.80
N TRP A 4 14.27 -1.70 -6.09
CA TRP A 4 12.98 -2.17 -5.57
C TRP A 4 12.07 -2.46 -6.76
N GLU A 5 11.88 -3.73 -7.08
CA GLU A 5 11.06 -4.15 -8.19
C GLU A 5 9.63 -4.35 -7.70
N LYS A 6 8.67 -3.77 -8.42
CA LYS A 6 7.25 -3.98 -8.15
C LYS A 6 6.96 -5.46 -8.42
N THR A 7 6.70 -6.22 -7.37
CA THR A 7 6.26 -7.62 -7.52
C THR A 7 4.77 -7.55 -7.85
N ALA A 8 4.42 -7.69 -9.13
CA ALA A 8 3.06 -7.52 -9.63
C ALA A 8 2.03 -8.43 -8.94
N ASP A 9 2.48 -9.55 -8.37
CA ASP A 9 1.65 -10.63 -7.82
C ASP A 9 0.90 -10.28 -6.52
N ASP A 10 1.35 -9.28 -5.77
CA ASP A 10 0.84 -8.99 -4.41
C ASP A 10 0.26 -7.56 -4.32
N THR A 11 -0.40 -7.11 -5.39
CA THR A 11 -1.15 -5.85 -5.38
C THR A 11 -2.56 -6.12 -4.86
N ARG A 12 -2.93 -5.50 -3.73
CA ARG A 12 -4.29 -5.57 -3.17
C ARG A 12 -5.04 -4.27 -3.42
N GLU A 13 -6.18 -4.37 -4.06
CA GLU A 13 -7.04 -3.22 -4.35
C GLU A 13 -8.32 -3.29 -3.51
N TRP A 14 -8.70 -2.17 -2.92
CA TRP A 14 -9.91 -2.06 -2.10
C TRP A 14 -10.52 -0.67 -2.20
N ARG A 15 -11.76 -0.56 -2.69
CA ARG A 15 -12.50 0.72 -2.83
C ARG A 15 -11.69 1.84 -3.53
N GLY A 16 -10.87 1.44 -4.52
CA GLY A 16 -9.96 2.33 -5.25
C GLY A 16 -8.61 2.57 -4.57
N TYR A 17 -8.44 2.21 -3.30
CA TYR A 17 -7.13 2.16 -2.65
C TYR A 17 -6.32 0.98 -3.19
N SER A 18 -5.01 1.14 -3.28
CA SER A 18 -4.10 0.11 -3.78
C SER A 18 -2.93 -0.09 -2.83
N VAL A 19 -2.66 -1.33 -2.42
CA VAL A 19 -1.46 -1.70 -1.66
C VAL A 19 -0.57 -2.53 -2.58
N VAL A 20 0.61 -2.02 -2.88
CA VAL A 20 1.56 -2.63 -3.80
C VAL A 20 2.77 -3.12 -3.04
N LYS A 21 3.12 -4.39 -3.23
CA LYS A 21 4.39 -4.96 -2.75
C LYS A 21 5.55 -4.65 -3.69
N TYR A 22 6.65 -4.24 -3.10
CA TYR A 22 7.94 -4.05 -3.76
C TYR A 22 8.94 -5.00 -3.12
N GLY A 23 9.45 -5.94 -3.90
CA GLY A 23 10.52 -6.84 -3.48
C GLY A 23 11.88 -6.22 -3.80
N HIS A 24 12.88 -6.50 -2.96
CA HIS A 24 14.28 -6.16 -3.25
C HIS A 24 15.12 -7.44 -3.34
N GLY A 25 15.14 -8.05 -4.54
CA GLY A 25 15.97 -9.22 -4.82
C GLY A 25 15.88 -10.35 -3.78
N ALA A 26 16.82 -11.29 -3.83
CA ALA A 26 16.79 -12.51 -3.02
C ALA A 26 17.11 -12.33 -1.51
N SER A 27 17.19 -11.09 -0.99
CA SER A 27 17.72 -10.86 0.37
C SER A 27 17.15 -9.67 1.13
N GLY A 28 16.21 -8.91 0.56
CA GLY A 28 15.54 -7.80 1.27
C GLY A 28 14.11 -8.15 1.66
N ASP A 29 13.71 -7.81 2.88
CA ASP A 29 12.30 -7.83 3.28
C ASP A 29 11.47 -7.00 2.27
N PRO A 30 10.34 -7.51 1.79
CA PRO A 30 9.49 -6.76 0.89
C PRO A 30 8.92 -5.54 1.62
N ILE A 31 8.91 -4.39 0.94
CA ILE A 31 8.18 -3.21 1.41
C ILE A 31 6.82 -3.16 0.72
N TYR A 32 5.83 -2.61 1.40
CA TYR A 32 4.52 -2.37 0.84
C TYR A 32 4.28 -0.86 0.79
N ARG A 33 3.57 -0.43 -0.26
CA ARG A 33 3.16 0.96 -0.45
C ARG A 33 1.66 1.02 -0.63
N ALA A 34 0.98 1.77 0.24
CA ALA A 34 -0.44 2.05 0.16
C ALA A 34 -0.69 3.37 -0.59
N PHE A 35 -1.64 3.35 -1.50
CA PHE A 35 -2.07 4.48 -2.32
C PHE A 35 -3.58 4.71 -2.15
N THR A 36 -3.99 5.97 -2.13
CA THR A 36 -5.38 6.40 -2.23
C THR A 36 -5.93 6.17 -3.65
N PRO A 37 -7.26 6.17 -3.85
CA PRO A 37 -7.88 6.20 -5.18
C PRO A 37 -7.42 7.35 -6.07
N GLU A 38 -6.98 8.47 -5.47
CA GLU A 38 -6.45 9.62 -6.19
C GLU A 38 -4.97 9.46 -6.56
N GLY A 39 -4.34 8.35 -6.16
CA GLY A 39 -2.93 8.06 -6.40
C GLY A 39 -1.97 8.66 -5.36
N ALA A 40 -2.48 9.27 -4.28
CA ALA A 40 -1.63 9.79 -3.20
C ALA A 40 -1.09 8.65 -2.33
N MET A 41 0.19 8.71 -1.95
CA MET A 41 0.80 7.69 -1.09
C MET A 41 0.39 7.91 0.37
N LEU A 42 -0.25 6.91 0.98
CA LEU A 42 -0.65 6.94 2.39
C LEU A 42 0.43 6.40 3.32
N SER A 43 1.07 5.31 2.94
CA SER A 43 1.99 4.58 3.80
C SER A 43 3.01 3.82 2.97
N VAL A 44 4.25 3.76 3.46
CA VAL A 44 5.34 2.95 2.92
C VAL A 44 6.14 2.36 4.07
N GLY A 45 6.45 1.07 4.00
CA GLY A 45 7.21 0.41 5.06
C GLY A 45 7.42 -1.08 4.81
N ALA A 46 8.30 -1.66 5.62
CA ALA A 46 8.41 -3.11 5.76
C ALA A 46 7.33 -3.59 6.74
N GLY A 47 6.59 -4.63 6.37
CA GLY A 47 5.47 -5.12 7.17
C GLY A 47 4.48 -5.93 6.33
N PRO A 48 3.48 -6.57 6.94
CA PRO A 48 2.46 -7.31 6.20
C PRO A 48 1.52 -6.37 5.45
N ALA A 49 1.01 -6.81 4.29
CA ALA A 49 0.04 -6.04 3.49
C ALA A 49 -1.20 -5.59 4.29
N GLN A 50 -1.61 -6.36 5.32
CA GLN A 50 -2.74 -6.01 6.19
C GLN A 50 -2.55 -4.68 6.93
N ASP A 51 -1.34 -4.36 7.40
CA ASP A 51 -1.10 -3.11 8.14
C ASP A 51 -1.30 -1.89 7.23
N HIS A 52 -0.78 -2.00 6.01
CA HIS A 52 -0.96 -0.99 4.97
C HIS A 52 -2.41 -0.87 4.51
N MET A 53 -3.15 -2.00 4.44
CA MET A 53 -4.60 -1.97 4.19
C MET A 53 -5.36 -1.27 5.33
N ALA A 54 -5.03 -1.53 6.60
CA ALA A 54 -5.66 -0.88 7.73
C ALA A 54 -5.51 0.64 7.67
N ARG A 55 -4.38 1.14 7.14
CA ARG A 55 -4.20 2.58 6.86
C ARG A 55 -5.10 3.11 5.75
N CYS A 56 -5.33 2.34 4.69
CA CYS A 56 -6.31 2.68 3.66
C CYS A 56 -7.73 2.76 4.25
N GLU A 57 -8.09 1.80 5.10
CA GLU A 57 -9.40 1.76 5.77
C GLU A 57 -9.59 2.94 6.73
N GLU A 58 -8.58 3.26 7.55
CA GLU A 58 -8.56 4.42 8.45
C GLU A 58 -8.75 5.72 7.66
N HIS A 59 -7.99 5.90 6.57
CA HIS A 59 -8.09 7.06 5.71
C HIS A 59 -9.49 7.19 5.07
N TYR A 60 -10.04 6.09 4.56
CA TYR A 60 -11.40 6.06 4.03
C TYR A 60 -12.45 6.44 5.08
N ALA A 61 -12.34 5.90 6.29
CA ALA A 61 -13.25 6.23 7.39
C ALA A 61 -13.17 7.71 7.79
N ASN A 62 -11.96 8.29 7.77
CA ASN A 62 -11.76 9.72 8.08
C ASN A 62 -12.30 10.64 6.98
N THR A 63 -12.02 10.33 5.72
CA THR A 63 -12.53 11.09 4.56
C THR A 63 -14.06 11.03 4.47
N SER A 64 -14.65 9.87 4.72
CA SER A 64 -16.12 9.71 4.75
C SER A 64 -16.79 10.53 5.86
N LYS A 65 -16.10 10.77 6.99
CA LYS A 65 -16.60 11.59 8.10
C LYS A 65 -16.50 13.11 7.86
N LYS A 66 -15.60 13.56 6.98
CA LYS A 66 -15.48 14.99 6.63
C LYS A 66 -16.43 15.45 5.52
N GLY A 67 -17.13 14.51 4.87
CA GLY A 67 -18.07 14.79 3.78
C GLY A 67 -19.54 14.91 4.19
N GLN A 68 -19.85 15.01 5.49
CA GLN A 68 -21.23 15.12 5.99
C GLN A 68 -21.49 16.47 6.67
#